data_AF-A0A5S4F3Y5-F1
#
_entry.id   AF-A0A5S4F3Y5-F1
#
_cell.length_a   1.000
_cell.length_b   1.000
_cell.length_c   1.000
_cell.angle_alpha   90.00
_cell.angle_beta   90.00
_cell.angle_gamma   90.00
#
_symmetry.space_group_name_H-M   'P 1'
#
loop_
_entity.id
_entity.type
_entity.pdbx_description
1 polymer ?
#
loop_
_entity_poly.entity_id
_entity_poly.type
_entity_poly.pdbx_seq_one_letter_code
_entity_poly.pdbx_strand_id
1 'polypeptide(L)'
;MQLTDEAKIAHARRILSGDETWRVHVHGRIVKRPVAYNARWSYHLQPDTIDFFEMAIEVCDSSIQYLEDHLDEAGGAFLPGGHWCPWSSRLVRELPGR
;
A
#
# COMPACT_ATOMS: atom_id res chain seq x y z
N MET A 1 4.49 -0.30 5.05
CA MET A 1 4.95 0.39 3.82
C MET A 1 6.01 1.42 4.19
N GLN A 2 6.73 1.96 3.20
CA GLN A 2 7.68 3.06 3.39
C GLN A 2 7.31 4.20 2.43
N LEU A 3 7.24 5.42 2.94
CA LEU A 3 7.08 6.63 2.13
C LEU A 3 8.40 7.38 2.08
N THR A 4 8.76 7.90 0.91
CA THR A 4 9.99 8.68 0.69
C THR A 4 9.71 10.07 0.13
N ASP A 5 8.48 10.33 -0.30
CA ASP A 5 8.03 11.62 -0.83
C ASP A 5 7.44 12.49 0.29
N GLU A 6 7.92 13.73 0.42
CA GLU A 6 7.51 14.65 1.49
C GLU A 6 6.03 14.99 1.45
N ALA A 7 5.44 15.13 0.26
CA ALA A 7 4.03 15.44 0.12
C ALA A 7 3.16 14.24 0.52
N LYS A 8 3.58 13.02 0.18
CA LYS A 8 2.91 11.79 0.63
C LYS A 8 3.04 11.58 2.14
N ILE A 9 4.20 11.90 2.73
CA ILE A 9 4.40 11.86 4.18
C ILE A 9 3.48 12.88 4.87
N ALA A 10 3.40 14.11 4.36
CA ALA A 10 2.48 15.13 4.90
C ALA A 10 1.02 14.70 4.79
N HIS A 11 0.61 14.09 3.68
CA HIS A 11 -0.75 13.53 3.51
C HIS A 11 -1.03 12.42 4.53
N ALA A 12 -0.10 11.47 4.70
CA ALA A 12 -0.23 10.40 5.68
C ALA A 12 -0.41 10.94 7.11
N ARG A 13 0.32 12.01 7.47
CA ARG A 13 0.18 12.68 8.76
C ARG A 13 -1.19 13.33 8.95
N ARG A 14 -1.78 13.92 7.89
CA ARG A 14 -3.17 14.43 7.93
C ARG A 14 -4.20 13.31 8.14
N ILE A 15 -3.96 12.12 7.57
CA ILE A 15 -4.82 10.96 7.84
C ILE A 15 -4.71 10.57 9.32
N LEU A 16 -3.49 10.52 9.86
CA LEU A 16 -3.25 10.15 11.26
C LEU A 16 -3.80 11.18 12.26
N SER A 17 -3.82 12.47 11.92
CA SER A 17 -4.45 13.51 12.76
C SER A 17 -5.97 13.54 12.66
N GLY A 18 -6.54 12.96 11.60
CA GLY A 18 -7.97 13.02 11.30
C GLY A 18 -8.38 14.22 10.44
N ASP A 19 -7.43 15.04 9.98
CA ASP A 19 -7.70 16.18 9.08
C ASP A 19 -8.06 15.73 7.65
N GLU A 20 -7.57 14.56 7.23
CA GLU A 20 -7.92 13.91 5.96
C GLU A 20 -8.78 12.69 6.21
N THR A 21 -9.99 12.69 5.64
CA THR A 21 -11.01 11.65 5.83
C THR A 21 -11.52 11.04 4.53
N TRP A 22 -11.12 11.59 3.38
CA TRP A 22 -11.57 11.14 2.06
C TRP A 22 -10.55 10.19 1.45
N ARG A 23 -9.32 10.67 1.27
CA ARG A 23 -8.23 9.90 0.65
C ARG A 23 -7.41 9.20 1.71
N VAL A 24 -7.97 8.15 2.31
CA VAL A 24 -7.38 7.46 3.47
C VAL A 24 -6.81 6.07 3.17
N HIS A 25 -7.21 5.47 2.04
CA HIS A 25 -6.77 4.14 1.66
C HIS A 25 -5.50 4.18 0.83
N VAL A 26 -4.68 3.15 0.91
CA VAL A 26 -3.35 3.11 0.30
C VAL A 26 -3.39 2.35 -1.02
N HIS A 27 -2.81 2.93 -2.06
CA HIS A 27 -2.55 2.29 -3.34
C HIS A 27 -1.06 2.29 -3.65
N GLY A 28 -0.62 1.32 -4.45
CA GLY A 28 0.68 1.36 -5.11
C GLY A 28 0.93 0.12 -5.96
N ARG A 29 2.15 0.00 -6.50
CA ARG A 29 2.60 -1.21 -7.19
C ARG A 29 3.31 -2.16 -6.25
N ILE A 30 3.05 -3.45 -6.39
CA ILE A 30 3.76 -4.47 -5.62
C ILE A 30 5.15 -4.74 -6.20
N VAL A 31 6.10 -5.03 -5.32
CA VAL A 31 7.41 -5.60 -5.63
C VAL A 31 7.52 -6.92 -4.88
N LYS A 32 7.69 -8.02 -5.61
CA LYS A 32 7.79 -9.40 -5.07
C LYS A 32 9.16 -9.66 -4.42
N ARG A 33 9.47 -8.88 -3.39
CA ARG A 33 10.72 -8.98 -2.61
C ARG A 33 10.46 -8.63 -1.16
N PRO A 34 10.99 -9.40 -0.19
CA PRO A 34 10.92 -9.04 1.21
C PRO A 34 11.80 -7.83 1.52
N VAL A 35 11.38 -7.06 2.52
CA VAL A 35 12.10 -5.88 3.04
C VAL A 35 12.02 -5.87 4.56
N ALA A 36 13.05 -5.32 5.22
CA ALA A 36 13.17 -5.39 6.68
C ALA A 36 11.95 -4.81 7.44
N TYR A 37 11.37 -3.71 6.93
CA TYR A 37 10.19 -3.09 7.53
C TYR A 37 8.87 -3.85 7.28
N ASN A 38 8.88 -4.87 6.42
CA ASN A 38 7.72 -5.70 6.06
C ASN A 38 8.04 -7.19 6.13
N ALA A 39 8.88 -7.61 7.09
CA ALA A 39 9.49 -8.95 7.14
C ALA A 39 8.51 -10.14 7.23
N ARG A 40 7.22 -9.89 7.52
CA ARG A 40 6.18 -10.95 7.55
C ARG A 40 5.66 -11.35 6.17
N TRP A 41 6.01 -10.59 5.14
CA TRP A 41 5.47 -10.73 3.78
C TRP A 41 6.59 -10.78 2.77
N SER A 42 6.39 -11.55 1.70
CA SER A 42 7.37 -11.73 0.63
C SER A 42 7.35 -10.61 -0.41
N TYR A 43 6.58 -9.55 -0.15
CA TYR A 43 6.41 -8.41 -1.03
C TYR A 43 6.28 -7.09 -0.25
N HIS A 44 6.36 -5.97 -0.97
CA HIS A 44 6.07 -4.63 -0.46
C HIS A 44 5.53 -3.73 -1.57
N LEU A 45 4.97 -2.58 -1.20
CA LEU A 45 4.65 -1.53 -2.16
C LEU A 45 5.93 -0.79 -2.58
N GLN A 46 6.08 -0.55 -3.88
CA GLN A 46 7.15 0.25 -4.46
C GLN A 46 7.00 1.71 -3.96
N PRO A 47 7.96 2.25 -3.18
CA PRO A 47 7.76 3.51 -2.45
C PRO A 47 7.37 4.73 -3.30
N ASP A 48 7.91 4.83 -4.51
CA ASP A 48 7.66 5.91 -5.48
C ASP A 48 6.30 5.81 -6.18
N THR A 49 5.58 4.70 -6.01
CA THR A 49 4.24 4.49 -6.58
C THR A 49 3.12 4.66 -5.55
N ILE A 50 3.45 4.88 -4.28
CA ILE A 50 2.46 4.93 -3.21
C ILE A 50 1.63 6.20 -3.32
N ASP A 51 0.31 6.04 -3.31
CA ASP A 51 -0.65 7.13 -3.21
C ASP A 51 -1.81 6.78 -2.27
N PHE A 52 -2.61 7.79 -1.93
CA PHE A 52 -3.82 7.65 -1.14
C PHE A 52 -5.05 7.90 -1.99
N PHE A 53 -6.08 7.08 -1.83
CA PHE A 53 -7.31 7.15 -2.62
C PHE A 53 -8.56 7.15 -1.74
N GLU A 54 -9.62 7.74 -2.30
CA GLU A 54 -11.00 7.66 -1.77
C GLU A 54 -11.77 6.55 -2.50
N MET A 55 -11.60 6.48 -3.83
CA MET A 55 -12.15 5.41 -4.67
C MET A 55 -11.08 4.85 -5.60
N ALA A 56 -11.16 3.54 -5.85
CA ALA A 56 -10.32 2.83 -6.80
C ALA A 56 -11.18 1.87 -7.64
N ILE A 57 -10.62 1.35 -8.72
CA ILE A 57 -11.24 0.26 -9.48
C ILE A 57 -11.10 -1.04 -8.68
N GLU A 58 -12.17 -1.83 -8.57
CA GLU A 58 -12.23 -3.02 -7.70
C GLU A 58 -11.17 -4.09 -8.00
N VAL A 59 -10.68 -4.19 -9.25
CA VAL A 59 -9.72 -5.25 -9.64
C VAL A 59 -8.33 -5.15 -9.00
N CYS A 60 -8.03 -4.07 -8.27
CA CYS A 60 -6.81 -3.96 -7.48
C CYS A 60 -6.99 -4.31 -5.99
N ASP A 61 -8.20 -4.65 -5.53
CA ASP A 61 -8.43 -5.02 -4.14
C ASP A 61 -7.98 -6.45 -3.86
N SER A 62 -7.30 -6.64 -2.74
CA SER A 62 -6.97 -7.95 -2.20
C SER A 62 -6.54 -7.82 -0.75
N SER A 63 -6.86 -8.83 0.07
CA SER A 63 -6.32 -8.92 1.42
C SER A 63 -4.82 -9.18 1.40
N ILE A 64 -4.12 -8.78 2.46
CA ILE A 64 -2.67 -8.97 2.57
C ILE A 64 -2.29 -10.47 2.60
N GLN A 65 -3.12 -11.33 3.20
CA GLN A 65 -2.93 -12.78 3.17
C GLN A 65 -3.13 -13.36 1.78
N TYR A 66 -4.23 -13.03 1.11
CA TYR A 66 -4.56 -13.59 -0.20
C TYR A 66 -3.50 -13.19 -1.25
N LEU A 67 -3.00 -11.96 -1.18
CA LEU A 67 -1.90 -11.52 -2.04
C LEU A 67 -0.61 -12.31 -1.77
N GLU A 68 -0.28 -12.65 -0.52
CA GLU A 68 0.87 -13.53 -0.24
C GLU A 68 0.66 -14.93 -0.80
N ASP A 69 -0.53 -15.50 -0.58
CA ASP A 69 -0.88 -16.86 -1.00
C ASP A 69 -0.86 -17.01 -2.53
N HIS A 70 -1.09 -15.93 -3.28
CA HIS A 70 -1.14 -15.90 -4.76
C HIS A 70 -0.12 -14.91 -5.35
N LEU A 71 1.00 -14.72 -4.65
CA LEU A 71 1.99 -13.71 -5.01
C LEU A 71 2.60 -13.97 -6.39
N ASP A 72 2.72 -15.22 -6.80
CA ASP A 72 3.22 -15.63 -8.12
C ASP A 72 2.32 -15.16 -9.27
N GLU A 73 1.00 -15.20 -9.08
CA GLU A 73 0.01 -14.72 -10.05
C GLU A 73 -0.10 -13.19 -10.13
N ALA A 74 0.29 -12.50 -9.05
CA ALA A 74 0.13 -11.06 -8.92
C ALA A 74 0.92 -10.29 -10.01
N GLY A 75 0.28 -9.33 -10.66
CA GLY A 75 0.81 -8.61 -11.83
C GLY A 75 0.31 -9.12 -13.18
N GLY A 76 -0.28 -10.32 -13.21
CA GLY A 76 -0.91 -10.93 -14.38
C GLY A 76 -2.43 -10.79 -14.35
N ALA A 77 -3.15 -11.92 -14.32
CA ALA A 77 -4.62 -11.93 -14.19
C ALA A 77 -5.06 -11.47 -12.79
N PHE A 78 -4.30 -11.83 -11.76
CA PHE A 78 -4.46 -11.34 -10.41
C PHE A 78 -3.65 -10.04 -10.24
N LEU A 79 -4.29 -8.97 -9.73
CA LEU A 79 -3.72 -7.62 -9.62
C LEU A 79 -2.99 -7.16 -10.90
N PRO A 80 -3.70 -6.93 -12.01
CA PRO A 80 -3.08 -6.57 -13.29
C PRO A 80 -2.13 -5.38 -13.18
N GLY A 81 -0.93 -5.52 -13.76
CA GLY A 81 0.12 -4.50 -13.69
C GLY A 81 0.71 -4.29 -12.28
N GLY A 82 0.39 -5.16 -11.33
CA GLY A 82 0.87 -5.14 -9.95
C GLY A 82 0.21 -4.07 -9.10
N HIS A 83 -0.90 -3.49 -9.57
CA HIS A 83 -1.64 -2.49 -8.80
C HIS A 83 -2.37 -3.14 -7.63
N TRP A 84 -2.09 -2.67 -6.43
CA TRP A 84 -2.73 -3.13 -5.21
C TRP A 84 -3.35 -1.94 -4.47
N CYS A 85 -4.65 -2.02 -4.20
CA CYS A 85 -5.45 -1.02 -3.51
C CYS A 85 -6.29 -1.68 -2.40
N PRO A 86 -5.66 -2.15 -1.30
CA PRO A 86 -6.40 -2.80 -0.22
C PRO A 86 -7.43 -1.86 0.39
N TRP A 87 -8.72 -2.07 0.09
CA TRP A 87 -9.82 -1.22 0.56
C TRP A 87 -9.98 -1.25 2.08
N SER A 88 -9.54 -2.34 2.71
CA SER A 88 -9.50 -2.46 4.17
C SER A 88 -8.29 -1.80 4.83
N SER A 89 -7.41 -1.14 4.06
CA SER A 89 -6.20 -0.51 4.59
C SER A 89 -6.51 0.63 5.55
N ARG A 90 -5.68 0.74 6.60
CA ARG A 90 -5.75 1.79 7.62
C ARG A 90 -4.35 2.23 8.02
N LEU A 91 -4.15 3.54 8.10
CA LEU A 91 -2.97 4.13 8.70
C LEU A 91 -3.20 4.23 10.21
N VAL A 92 -2.29 3.65 10.99
CA VAL A 92 -2.44 3.58 12.46
C VAL A 92 -1.35 4.32 13.21
N ARG A 93 -0.16 4.48 12.62
CA ARG A 93 0.96 5.26 13.17
C ARG A 93 2.06 5.46 12.13
N GLU A 94 2.87 6.50 12.34
CA GLU A 94 4.17 6.69 11.69
C GLU A 94 5.27 6.07 12.56
N LEU A 95 6.31 5.51 11.93
CA LEU A 95 7.49 4.99 12.62
C LEU A 95 8.74 5.68 12.04
N PRO A 96 9.77 5.96 12.86
CA PRO A 96 11.01 6.55 12.37
C PRO A 96 11.66 5.68 11.28
N GLY A 97 12.13 6.30 10.21
CA GLY A 97 12.98 5.64 9.22
C GLY A 97 14.31 5.27 9.85
N ARG A 98 14.70 4.00 9.77
CA ARG A 98 16.01 3.51 10.21
C ARG A 98 16.94 3.34 9.02
#